data_AF-A0A5R8ZDH7-F1
#
_entry.id   AF-A0A5R8ZDH7-F1
#
_cell.length_a   1.000
_cell.length_b   1.000
_cell.length_c   1.000
_cell.angle_alpha   90.00
_cell.angle_beta   90.00
_cell.angle_gamma   90.00
#
_symmetry.space_group_name_H-M   'P 1'
#
loop_
_entity.id
_entity.type
_entity.pdbx_description
1 polymer ?
#
loop_
_entity_poly.entity_id
_entity_poly.type
_entity_poly.pdbx_seq_one_letter_code
_entity_poly.pdbx_strand_id
1 'polypeptide(L)'
;MRRPRTGREKLMLAGKSAGALITFAVTVGAFWIALVDRTPGPTIDEWRLKADNTCQRDLGEMQVSLHSALLQAAEVLRAVPHAGTRSPELAAVVTSMDEIASAFRAMSADFAEIPVPEGYDRRDIDGLLRDTRSFATAFTAISTVLVDYQVDQGPLQGQAAMTAMQTLSASTMPSWVAGARRLGLTECLAIMGTSPLGPVTPTPARFTVGQQALVDRIDSRVLTGCVPAFSEENAKVIAAVNCAAVRHGPARNPLVMRFIDGKALKAWVAGLSKGLRSRGCARGDSSGAWNHEGKVTGTLVCKPGSKGSYLAVWTFDGEDVAVLAEAGDRPAIWTWWKDNAYLLTP
;
A
#
# COMPACT_ATOMS: atom_id res chain seq x y z
N MET A 1 61.81 47.31 34.84
CA MET A 1 61.66 46.32 33.75
C MET A 1 60.41 45.47 34.00
N ARG A 2 59.40 45.53 33.12
CA ARG A 2 58.43 44.43 32.92
C ARG A 2 57.74 44.64 31.57
N ARG A 3 57.95 43.68 30.66
CA ARG A 3 57.44 43.64 29.28
C ARG A 3 55.90 43.59 29.24
N PRO A 4 55.25 44.10 28.18
CA PRO A 4 53.84 43.85 27.95
C PRO A 4 53.62 42.40 27.49
N ARG A 5 52.70 41.69 28.14
CA ARG A 5 52.23 40.36 27.73
C ARG A 5 51.38 40.50 26.45
N THR A 6 51.78 39.75 25.44
CA THR A 6 51.24 39.64 24.08
C THR A 6 49.77 39.21 24.04
N GLY A 7 49.00 39.81 23.11
CA GLY A 7 47.58 39.57 22.83
C GLY A 7 47.15 38.18 22.34
N ARG A 8 47.90 37.12 22.68
CA ARG A 8 47.61 35.73 22.30
C ARG A 8 46.71 35.00 23.30
N GLU A 9 46.61 35.47 24.55
CA GLU A 9 45.76 34.85 25.57
C GLU A 9 44.27 35.24 25.46
N LYS A 10 43.95 36.42 24.91
CA LYS A 10 42.54 36.83 24.70
C LYS A 10 41.83 36.03 23.60
N LEU A 11 42.57 35.46 22.64
CA LEU A 11 41.98 34.65 21.57
C LEU A 11 41.64 33.22 22.00
N MET A 12 42.36 32.65 22.97
CA MET A 12 42.09 31.28 23.43
C MET A 12 40.87 31.16 24.37
N LEU A 13 40.54 32.20 25.14
CA LEU A 13 39.35 32.17 26.00
C LEU A 13 38.04 32.39 25.22
N ALA A 14 38.07 33.12 24.11
CA ALA A 14 36.91 33.27 23.21
C ALA A 14 36.61 31.99 22.41
N GLY A 15 37.65 31.22 22.04
CA GLY A 15 37.47 29.96 21.30
C GLY A 15 36.85 28.83 22.13
N LYS A 16 37.11 28.77 23.45
CA LYS A 16 36.57 27.73 24.33
C LYS A 16 35.11 27.95 24.73
N SER A 17 34.67 29.20 24.82
CA SER A 17 33.28 29.56 25.15
C SER A 17 32.34 29.40 23.95
N ALA A 18 32.80 29.70 22.72
CA ALA A 18 32.05 29.43 21.50
C ALA A 18 31.87 27.92 21.23
N GLY A 19 32.91 27.10 21.48
CA GLY A 19 32.82 25.65 21.33
C GLY A 19 31.79 25.00 22.27
N ALA A 20 31.74 25.42 23.55
CA ALA A 20 30.76 24.89 24.51
C ALA A 20 29.32 25.32 24.21
N LEU A 21 29.10 26.54 23.72
CA LEU A 21 27.79 27.05 23.30
C LEU A 21 27.28 26.37 22.03
N ILE A 22 28.16 26.11 21.05
CA ILE A 22 27.80 25.38 19.83
C ILE A 22 27.46 23.92 20.16
N THR A 23 28.24 23.25 21.01
CA THR A 23 27.93 21.88 21.41
C THR A 23 26.60 21.84 22.16
N PHE A 24 26.34 22.73 23.12
CA PHE A 24 25.07 22.75 23.86
C PHE A 24 23.86 23.09 22.97
N ALA A 25 24.00 24.03 22.02
CA ALA A 25 22.97 24.35 21.04
C ALA A 25 22.70 23.20 20.06
N VAL A 26 23.74 22.42 19.70
CA VAL A 26 23.60 21.22 18.88
C VAL A 26 22.98 20.07 19.67
N THR A 27 23.31 19.86 20.95
CA THR A 27 22.67 18.82 21.77
C THR A 27 21.23 19.16 22.11
N VAL A 28 20.93 20.41 22.48
CA VAL A 28 19.56 20.87 22.74
C VAL A 28 18.77 20.92 21.43
N GLY A 29 19.37 21.34 20.32
CA GLY A 29 18.77 21.30 18.99
C GLY A 29 18.49 19.88 18.51
N ALA A 30 19.42 18.94 18.69
CA ALA A 30 19.21 17.52 18.38
C ALA A 30 18.16 16.89 19.31
N PHE A 31 18.08 17.31 20.57
CA PHE A 31 17.07 16.84 21.52
C PHE A 31 15.69 17.45 21.23
N TRP A 32 15.61 18.70 20.77
CA TRP A 32 14.36 19.34 20.31
C TRP A 32 13.88 18.75 18.97
N ILE A 33 14.79 18.51 18.03
CA ILE A 33 14.49 17.81 16.77
C ILE A 33 14.04 16.38 17.08
N ALA A 34 14.69 15.67 18.01
CA ALA A 34 14.24 14.33 18.43
C ALA A 34 12.92 14.35 19.25
N LEU A 35 12.55 15.46 19.91
CA LEU A 35 11.25 15.62 20.57
C LEU A 35 10.13 16.02 19.62
N VAL A 36 10.43 16.73 18.52
CA VAL A 36 9.46 17.18 17.50
C VAL A 36 9.28 16.17 16.38
N ASP A 37 10.32 15.43 16.01
CA ASP A 37 10.26 14.33 15.04
C ASP A 37 9.67 13.05 15.63
N ARG A 38 9.02 13.11 16.79
CA ARG A 38 7.93 12.16 17.07
C ARG A 38 6.77 12.54 16.17
N THR A 39 6.87 12.19 14.88
CA THR A 39 5.68 11.87 14.09
C THR A 39 4.83 10.99 15.01
N PRO A 40 3.62 11.41 15.40
CA PRO A 40 2.78 10.60 16.27
C PRO A 40 2.72 9.21 15.65
N GLY A 41 3.00 8.18 16.46
CA GLY A 41 2.90 6.80 15.99
C GLY A 41 1.54 6.57 15.33
N PRO A 42 1.43 5.59 14.41
CA PRO A 42 0.23 5.40 13.61
C PRO A 42 -1.00 5.36 14.51
N THR A 43 -2.05 6.09 14.14
CA THR A 43 -3.30 6.11 14.91
C THR A 43 -4.10 4.83 14.66
N ILE A 44 -5.07 4.52 15.53
CA ILE A 44 -5.94 3.36 15.30
C ILE A 44 -6.76 3.52 14.02
N ASP A 45 -7.13 4.74 13.66
CA ASP A 45 -7.89 4.99 12.45
C ASP A 45 -7.04 4.81 11.19
N GLU A 46 -5.73 5.14 11.25
CA GLU A 46 -4.77 4.79 10.19
C GLU A 46 -4.55 3.27 10.07
N TRP A 47 -4.48 2.56 11.20
CA TRP A 47 -4.42 1.09 11.20
C TRP A 47 -5.67 0.48 10.56
N ARG A 48 -6.86 0.93 10.96
CA ARG A 48 -8.15 0.46 10.42
C ARG A 48 -8.25 0.73 8.94
N LEU A 49 -7.86 1.92 8.51
CA LEU A 49 -7.84 2.30 7.10
C LEU A 49 -6.94 1.36 6.29
N LYS A 50 -5.72 1.11 6.76
CA LYS A 50 -4.80 0.20 6.06
C LYS A 50 -5.35 -1.23 6.03
N ALA A 51 -6.00 -1.67 7.12
CA ALA A 51 -6.62 -2.98 7.21
C ALA A 51 -7.82 -3.14 6.25
N ASP A 52 -8.71 -2.15 6.17
CA ASP A 52 -9.84 -2.18 5.23
C ASP A 52 -9.37 -2.13 3.77
N ASN A 53 -8.34 -1.33 3.45
CA ASN A 53 -7.75 -1.30 2.11
C ASN A 53 -7.15 -2.66 1.71
N THR A 54 -6.46 -3.35 2.64
CA THR A 54 -5.97 -4.72 2.41
C THR A 54 -7.13 -5.67 2.06
N CYS A 55 -8.22 -5.60 2.82
CA CYS A 55 -9.41 -6.40 2.54
C CYS A 55 -10.05 -6.07 1.18
N GLN A 56 -10.15 -4.81 0.80
CA GLN A 56 -10.74 -4.40 -0.49
C GLN A 56 -9.90 -4.86 -1.69
N ARG A 57 -8.57 -4.74 -1.61
CA ARG A 57 -7.65 -5.23 -2.64
C ARG A 57 -7.83 -6.73 -2.85
N ASP A 58 -7.87 -7.48 -1.75
CA ASP A 58 -7.93 -8.94 -1.80
C ASP A 58 -9.37 -9.44 -2.08
N LEU A 59 -10.40 -8.63 -1.81
CA LEU A 59 -11.81 -8.92 -2.12
C LEU A 59 -12.04 -9.13 -3.61
N GLY A 60 -11.42 -8.32 -4.46
CA GLY A 60 -11.58 -8.42 -5.92
C GLY A 60 -11.05 -9.75 -6.47
N GLU A 61 -9.91 -10.21 -5.96
CA GLU A 61 -9.33 -11.51 -6.33
C GLU A 61 -10.13 -12.66 -5.71
N MET A 62 -10.49 -12.57 -4.42
CA MET A 62 -11.23 -13.62 -3.73
C MET A 62 -12.66 -13.78 -4.21
N GLN A 63 -13.40 -12.72 -4.54
CA GLN A 63 -14.80 -12.85 -4.97
C GLN A 63 -14.93 -13.62 -6.28
N VAL A 64 -14.01 -13.41 -7.22
CA VAL A 64 -13.99 -14.13 -8.51
C VAL A 64 -13.71 -15.61 -8.28
N SER A 65 -12.65 -15.93 -7.52
CA SER A 65 -12.28 -17.32 -7.22
C SER A 65 -13.30 -18.02 -6.31
N LEU A 66 -13.89 -17.34 -5.33
CA LEU A 66 -14.92 -17.90 -4.44
C LEU A 66 -16.21 -18.19 -5.20
N HIS A 67 -16.64 -17.30 -6.10
CA HIS A 67 -17.83 -17.52 -6.92
C HIS A 67 -17.62 -18.66 -7.92
N SER A 68 -16.47 -18.71 -8.60
CA SER A 68 -16.15 -19.84 -9.49
C SER A 68 -16.04 -21.15 -8.72
N ALA A 69 -15.39 -21.13 -7.55
CA ALA A 69 -15.26 -22.30 -6.67
C ALA A 69 -16.62 -22.85 -6.26
N LEU A 70 -17.56 -21.99 -5.85
CA LEU A 70 -18.89 -22.40 -5.41
C LEU A 70 -19.72 -22.99 -6.56
N LEU A 71 -19.66 -22.39 -7.75
CA LEU A 71 -20.35 -22.92 -8.94
C LEU A 71 -19.78 -24.28 -9.37
N GLN A 72 -18.46 -24.41 -9.36
CA GLN A 72 -17.78 -25.66 -9.73
C GLN A 72 -17.97 -26.74 -8.67
N ALA A 73 -17.93 -26.40 -7.39
CA ALA A 73 -18.22 -27.32 -6.29
C ALA A 73 -19.67 -27.81 -6.34
N ALA A 74 -20.63 -26.94 -6.65
CA ALA A 74 -22.02 -27.33 -6.84
C ALA A 74 -22.20 -28.32 -8.01
N GLU A 75 -21.44 -28.16 -9.09
CA GLU A 75 -21.47 -29.08 -10.23
C GLU A 75 -20.84 -30.44 -9.90
N VAL A 76 -19.70 -30.44 -9.19
CA VAL A 76 -19.06 -31.67 -8.68
C VAL A 76 -20.00 -32.41 -7.71
N LEU A 77 -20.73 -31.70 -6.85
CA LEU A 77 -21.67 -32.31 -5.89
C LEU A 77 -22.87 -32.99 -6.58
N ARG A 78 -23.24 -32.56 -7.79
CA ARG A 78 -24.34 -33.19 -8.57
C ARG A 78 -23.94 -34.55 -9.14
N ALA A 79 -22.67 -34.75 -9.43
CA ALA A 79 -22.15 -35.99 -10.01
C ALA A 79 -20.75 -36.27 -9.46
N VAL A 80 -20.66 -36.60 -8.16
CA VAL A 80 -19.38 -36.81 -7.47
C VAL A 80 -18.58 -37.90 -8.20
N PRO A 81 -17.40 -37.58 -8.77
CA PRO A 81 -16.55 -38.55 -9.43
C PRO A 81 -16.18 -39.70 -8.49
N HIS A 82 -15.98 -40.91 -9.00
CA HIS A 82 -15.51 -42.01 -8.15
C HIS A 82 -14.08 -41.74 -7.68
N ALA A 83 -13.75 -42.15 -6.45
CA ALA A 83 -12.39 -42.06 -5.92
C ALA A 83 -11.38 -42.68 -6.90
N GLY A 84 -10.20 -42.05 -7.03
CA GLY A 84 -9.18 -42.44 -8.01
C GLY A 84 -9.43 -41.97 -9.44
N THR A 85 -10.54 -41.27 -9.70
CA THR A 85 -10.82 -40.68 -11.01
C THR A 85 -10.36 -39.23 -11.06
N ARG A 86 -9.43 -38.92 -11.97
CA ARG A 86 -9.07 -37.53 -12.27
C ARG A 86 -10.22 -36.85 -13.02
N SER A 87 -10.84 -35.85 -12.40
CA SER A 87 -11.89 -35.03 -13.00
C SER A 87 -11.37 -33.59 -13.18
N PRO A 88 -11.52 -32.99 -14.37
CA PRO A 88 -11.15 -31.60 -14.61
C PRO A 88 -11.99 -30.63 -13.76
N GLU A 89 -13.25 -30.96 -13.47
CA GLU A 89 -14.12 -30.17 -12.60
C GLU A 89 -13.59 -30.15 -11.16
N LEU A 90 -13.20 -31.32 -10.63
CA LEU A 90 -12.63 -31.44 -9.29
C LEU A 90 -11.24 -30.77 -9.20
N ALA A 91 -10.45 -30.82 -10.27
CA ALA A 91 -9.18 -30.11 -10.36
C ALA A 91 -9.37 -28.57 -10.35
N ALA A 92 -10.41 -28.06 -11.01
CA ALA A 92 -10.75 -26.63 -10.99
C ALA A 92 -11.20 -26.17 -9.59
N VAL A 93 -11.93 -27.01 -8.85
CA VAL A 93 -12.27 -26.76 -7.44
C VAL A 93 -11.01 -26.70 -6.58
N VAL A 94 -10.09 -27.65 -6.73
CA VAL A 94 -8.78 -27.66 -6.03
C VAL A 94 -8.01 -26.36 -6.31
N THR A 95 -7.88 -25.97 -7.58
CA THR A 95 -7.21 -24.72 -7.97
C THR A 95 -7.87 -23.50 -7.32
N SER A 96 -9.20 -23.43 -7.33
CA SER A 96 -9.92 -22.31 -6.73
C SER A 96 -9.73 -22.27 -5.20
N MET A 97 -9.70 -23.42 -4.52
CA MET A 97 -9.42 -23.50 -3.07
C MET A 97 -7.99 -23.08 -2.74
N ASP A 98 -7.02 -23.42 -3.57
CA ASP A 98 -5.63 -22.98 -3.41
C ASP A 98 -5.47 -21.48 -3.63
N GLU A 99 -6.18 -20.91 -4.61
CA GLU A 99 -6.23 -19.47 -4.86
C GLU A 99 -6.81 -18.72 -3.66
N ILE A 100 -7.94 -19.19 -3.12
CA ILE A 100 -8.56 -18.62 -1.91
C ILE A 100 -7.60 -18.75 -0.72
N ALA A 101 -6.96 -19.91 -0.53
CA ALA A 101 -5.99 -20.10 0.53
C ALA A 101 -4.80 -19.14 0.39
N SER A 102 -4.31 -18.94 -0.83
CA SER A 102 -3.23 -18.00 -1.15
C SER A 102 -3.62 -16.57 -0.80
N ALA A 103 -4.82 -16.13 -1.19
CA ALA A 103 -5.33 -14.79 -0.89
C ALA A 103 -5.41 -14.54 0.63
N PHE A 104 -5.94 -15.50 1.41
CA PHE A 104 -5.96 -15.36 2.87
C PHE A 104 -4.55 -15.35 3.51
N ARG A 105 -3.56 -16.04 2.93
CA ARG A 105 -2.16 -15.94 3.39
C ARG A 105 -1.58 -14.57 3.12
N ALA A 106 -1.79 -14.05 1.91
CA ALA A 106 -1.34 -12.71 1.52
C ALA A 106 -1.95 -11.66 2.45
N MET A 107 -3.28 -11.69 2.61
CA MET A 107 -4.01 -10.83 3.54
C MET A 107 -3.46 -10.91 4.96
N SER A 108 -3.21 -12.10 5.48
CA SER A 108 -2.63 -12.25 6.83
C SER A 108 -1.22 -11.68 6.92
N ALA A 109 -0.41 -11.79 5.88
CA ALA A 109 0.93 -11.22 5.86
C ALA A 109 0.85 -9.70 5.84
N ASP A 110 0.01 -9.13 4.98
CA ASP A 110 -0.19 -7.68 4.88
C ASP A 110 -0.72 -7.08 6.18
N PHE A 111 -1.70 -7.72 6.84
CA PHE A 111 -2.17 -7.31 8.16
C PHE A 111 -1.07 -7.32 9.22
N ALA A 112 -0.18 -8.32 9.19
CA ALA A 112 0.92 -8.43 10.16
C ALA A 112 1.97 -7.33 9.98
N GLU A 113 2.05 -6.74 8.79
CA GLU A 113 2.92 -5.59 8.46
C GLU A 113 2.28 -4.23 8.77
N ILE A 114 1.02 -4.18 9.21
CA ILE A 114 0.39 -2.92 9.64
C ILE A 114 0.85 -2.59 11.07
N PRO A 115 1.61 -1.51 11.28
CA PRO A 115 2.08 -1.14 12.61
C PRO A 115 0.90 -0.77 13.51
N VAL A 116 0.81 -1.41 14.68
CA VAL A 116 -0.25 -1.17 15.67
C VAL A 116 0.13 0.02 16.56
N PRO A 117 -0.79 0.96 16.84
CA PRO A 117 -0.53 2.10 17.72
C PRO A 117 -0.01 1.68 19.10
N GLU A 118 0.93 2.42 19.67
CA GLU A 118 1.41 2.18 21.04
C GLU A 118 0.27 2.32 22.06
N GLY A 119 0.15 1.34 22.96
CA GLY A 119 -0.88 1.33 24.00
C GLY A 119 -2.27 0.85 23.56
N TYR A 120 -2.46 0.52 22.28
CA TYR A 120 -3.72 -0.07 21.80
C TYR A 120 -3.84 -1.55 22.18
N ASP A 121 -5.04 -1.98 22.58
CA ASP A 121 -5.30 -3.40 22.91
C ASP A 121 -5.28 -4.25 21.63
N ARG A 122 -4.31 -5.16 21.57
CA ARG A 122 -4.08 -6.00 20.38
C ARG A 122 -5.01 -7.19 20.28
N ARG A 123 -5.84 -7.48 21.29
CA ARG A 123 -6.65 -8.72 21.34
C ARG A 123 -7.52 -8.92 20.10
N ASP A 124 -8.20 -7.88 19.63
CA ASP A 124 -9.06 -7.98 18.45
C ASP A 124 -8.25 -8.10 17.15
N ILE A 125 -7.10 -7.42 17.06
CA ILE A 125 -6.19 -7.50 15.90
C ILE A 125 -5.55 -8.88 15.80
N ASP A 126 -5.05 -9.40 16.91
CA ASP A 126 -4.42 -10.72 16.98
C ASP A 126 -5.45 -11.84 16.76
N GLY A 127 -6.70 -11.62 17.19
CA GLY A 127 -7.84 -12.47 16.88
C GLY A 127 -8.14 -12.51 15.38
N LEU A 128 -8.30 -11.34 14.75
CA LEU A 128 -8.52 -11.21 13.31
C LEU A 128 -7.42 -11.91 12.51
N LEU A 129 -6.15 -11.64 12.82
CA LEU A 129 -4.99 -12.26 12.18
C LEU A 129 -4.99 -13.78 12.29
N ARG A 130 -5.30 -14.30 13.49
CA ARG A 130 -5.38 -15.74 13.73
C ARG A 130 -6.47 -16.37 12.89
N ASP A 131 -7.64 -15.75 12.83
CA ASP A 131 -8.78 -16.24 12.07
C ASP A 131 -8.52 -16.17 10.55
N THR A 132 -7.88 -15.09 10.05
CA THR A 132 -7.43 -14.98 8.65
C THR A 132 -6.47 -16.13 8.26
N ARG A 133 -5.50 -16.48 9.11
CA ARG A 133 -4.62 -17.65 8.87
C ARG A 133 -5.37 -18.98 8.94
N SER A 134 -6.41 -19.04 9.75
CA SER A 134 -7.23 -20.24 9.92
C SER A 134 -8.05 -20.51 8.65
N PHE A 135 -8.51 -19.47 7.95
CA PHE A 135 -9.06 -19.60 6.59
C PHE A 135 -8.06 -20.24 5.63
N ALA A 136 -6.86 -19.67 5.50
CA ALA A 136 -5.84 -20.22 4.60
C ALA A 136 -5.53 -21.71 4.90
N THR A 137 -5.42 -22.05 6.18
CA THR A 137 -5.13 -23.43 6.63
C THR A 137 -6.26 -24.37 6.25
N ALA A 138 -7.51 -23.99 6.48
CA ALA A 138 -8.66 -24.83 6.20
C ALA A 138 -8.90 -25.03 4.70
N PHE A 139 -8.75 -23.98 3.87
CA PHE A 139 -8.85 -24.10 2.42
C PHE A 139 -7.76 -25.01 1.84
N THR A 140 -6.54 -24.93 2.39
CA THR A 140 -5.45 -25.85 2.02
C THR A 140 -5.77 -27.29 2.41
N ALA A 141 -6.28 -27.51 3.62
CA ALA A 141 -6.67 -28.85 4.06
C ALA A 141 -7.77 -29.45 3.16
N ILE A 142 -8.76 -28.65 2.76
CA ILE A 142 -9.81 -29.06 1.82
C ILE A 142 -9.18 -29.41 0.46
N SER A 143 -8.32 -28.55 -0.08
CA SER A 143 -7.60 -28.76 -1.35
C SER A 143 -6.80 -30.08 -1.33
N THR A 144 -6.00 -30.32 -0.29
CA THR A 144 -5.22 -31.56 -0.12
C THR A 144 -6.11 -32.80 -0.14
N VAL A 145 -7.23 -32.78 0.59
CA VAL A 145 -8.16 -33.92 0.62
C VAL A 145 -8.78 -34.19 -0.74
N LEU A 146 -9.12 -33.15 -1.51
CA LEU A 146 -9.66 -33.30 -2.85
C LEU A 146 -8.61 -33.85 -3.84
N VAL A 147 -7.34 -33.47 -3.69
CA VAL A 147 -6.23 -34.05 -4.47
C VAL A 147 -6.04 -35.53 -4.11
N ASP A 148 -6.00 -35.86 -2.82
CA ASP A 148 -5.84 -37.23 -2.34
C ASP A 148 -6.99 -38.15 -2.82
N TYR A 149 -8.22 -37.61 -2.86
CA TYR A 149 -9.39 -38.29 -3.40
C TYR A 149 -9.24 -38.63 -4.90
N GLN A 150 -8.60 -37.76 -5.68
CA GLN A 150 -8.37 -38.00 -7.12
C GLN A 150 -7.33 -39.09 -7.41
N VAL A 151 -6.44 -39.39 -6.46
CA VAL A 151 -5.32 -40.33 -6.66
C VAL A 151 -5.46 -41.65 -5.89
N ASP A 152 -6.65 -41.91 -5.33
CA ASP A 152 -7.03 -43.14 -4.60
C ASP A 152 -6.10 -43.49 -3.42
N GLN A 153 -5.57 -42.48 -2.73
CA GLN A 153 -4.71 -42.71 -1.56
C GLN A 153 -5.53 -42.86 -0.26
N GLY A 154 -6.20 -44.01 -0.11
CA GLY A 154 -6.63 -44.57 1.19
C GLY A 154 -7.95 -44.07 1.82
N PRO A 155 -8.42 -44.71 2.92
CA PRO A 155 -9.75 -44.44 3.50
C PRO A 155 -9.80 -43.11 4.28
N LEU A 156 -10.75 -42.26 3.89
CA LEU A 156 -11.31 -41.09 4.60
C LEU A 156 -10.33 -40.14 5.32
N GLN A 157 -9.60 -39.35 4.53
CA GLN A 157 -9.33 -37.95 4.95
C GLN A 157 -10.56 -37.03 4.80
N GLY A 158 -11.69 -37.54 4.32
CA GLY A 158 -12.96 -36.78 4.24
C GLY A 158 -13.38 -36.20 5.60
N GLN A 159 -12.99 -36.82 6.71
CA GLN A 159 -13.25 -36.32 8.06
C GLN A 159 -12.42 -35.07 8.39
N ALA A 160 -11.20 -34.93 7.86
CA ALA A 160 -10.38 -33.73 8.02
C ALA A 160 -10.95 -32.54 7.23
N ALA A 161 -11.39 -32.76 5.98
CA ALA A 161 -12.06 -31.73 5.18
C ALA A 161 -13.41 -31.32 5.81
N MET A 162 -14.22 -32.28 6.26
CA MET A 162 -15.47 -31.97 6.98
C MET A 162 -15.21 -31.20 8.29
N THR A 163 -14.20 -31.60 9.06
CA THR A 163 -13.81 -30.89 10.30
C THR A 163 -13.32 -29.48 9.99
N ALA A 164 -12.54 -29.29 8.93
CA ALA A 164 -12.10 -27.98 8.47
C ALA A 164 -13.28 -27.10 8.06
N MET A 165 -14.22 -27.61 7.27
CA MET A 165 -15.45 -26.88 6.88
C MET A 165 -16.35 -26.55 8.09
N GLN A 166 -16.49 -27.48 9.03
CA GLN A 166 -17.25 -27.25 10.27
C GLN A 166 -16.58 -26.19 11.14
N THR A 167 -15.26 -26.24 11.29
CA THR A 167 -14.51 -25.23 12.06
C THR A 167 -14.62 -23.86 11.39
N LEU A 168 -14.47 -23.80 10.06
CA LEU A 168 -14.65 -22.56 9.31
C LEU A 168 -16.01 -21.92 9.53
N SER A 169 -17.08 -22.69 9.35
CA SER A 169 -18.46 -22.18 9.42
C SER A 169 -18.93 -21.91 10.85
N ALA A 170 -18.57 -22.76 11.82
CA ALA A 170 -19.08 -22.68 13.18
C ALA A 170 -18.27 -21.73 14.09
N SER A 171 -16.97 -21.55 13.84
CA SER A 171 -16.11 -20.76 14.72
C SER A 171 -15.31 -19.67 14.01
N THR A 172 -14.51 -20.02 12.98
CA THR A 172 -13.58 -19.07 12.36
C THR A 172 -14.31 -17.91 11.69
N MET A 173 -15.33 -18.18 10.87
CA MET A 173 -16.11 -17.15 10.18
C MET A 173 -16.87 -16.23 11.16
N PRO A 174 -17.64 -16.75 12.13
CA PRO A 174 -18.29 -15.89 13.13
C PRO A 174 -17.30 -15.06 13.96
N SER A 175 -16.18 -15.65 14.40
CA SER A 175 -15.14 -14.97 15.17
C SER A 175 -14.49 -13.85 14.36
N TRP A 176 -14.14 -14.13 13.11
CA TRP A 176 -13.53 -13.17 12.19
C TRP A 176 -14.47 -11.99 11.92
N VAL A 177 -15.74 -12.27 11.61
CA VAL A 177 -16.77 -11.22 11.39
C VAL A 177 -16.96 -10.38 12.65
N ALA A 178 -16.98 -10.99 13.83
CA ALA A 178 -17.10 -10.26 15.08
C ALA A 178 -15.87 -9.38 15.36
N GLY A 179 -14.66 -9.89 15.08
CA GLY A 179 -13.40 -9.14 15.17
C GLY A 179 -13.38 -7.95 14.21
N ALA A 180 -13.69 -8.18 12.93
CA ALA A 180 -13.78 -7.14 11.91
C ALA A 180 -14.80 -6.04 12.29
N ARG A 181 -15.97 -6.41 12.84
CA ARG A 181 -16.95 -5.44 13.36
C ARG A 181 -16.42 -4.61 14.53
N ARG A 182 -15.78 -5.24 15.52
CA ARG A 182 -15.21 -4.51 16.68
C ARG A 182 -14.09 -3.57 16.26
N LEU A 183 -13.35 -3.94 15.21
CA LEU A 183 -12.31 -3.12 14.62
C LEU A 183 -12.85 -2.07 13.64
N GLY A 184 -14.12 -2.11 13.24
CA GLY A 184 -14.71 -1.17 12.29
C GLY A 184 -14.30 -1.40 10.83
N LEU A 185 -13.94 -2.62 10.48
CA LEU A 185 -13.42 -2.99 9.16
C LEU A 185 -14.55 -3.35 8.18
N THR A 186 -15.09 -2.33 7.51
CA THR A 186 -16.26 -2.43 6.64
C THR A 186 -16.00 -3.23 5.36
N GLU A 187 -14.84 -3.04 4.73
CA GLU A 187 -14.47 -3.76 3.49
C GLU A 187 -14.17 -5.23 3.79
N CYS A 188 -13.59 -5.51 4.96
CA CYS A 188 -13.43 -6.89 5.40
C CYS A 188 -14.78 -7.62 5.55
N LEU A 189 -15.81 -6.94 6.07
CA LEU A 189 -17.14 -7.54 6.22
C LEU A 189 -17.81 -7.88 4.88
N ALA A 190 -17.42 -7.21 3.79
CA ALA A 190 -17.91 -7.50 2.45
C ALA A 190 -17.40 -8.85 1.91
N ILE A 191 -16.22 -9.32 2.35
CA ILE A 191 -15.66 -10.63 1.95
C ILE A 191 -16.61 -11.78 2.29
N MET A 192 -17.25 -11.70 3.46
CA MET A 192 -18.09 -12.78 3.97
C MET A 192 -19.54 -12.69 3.50
N GLY A 193 -19.82 -11.90 2.45
CA GLY A 193 -21.16 -11.75 1.90
C GLY A 193 -22.13 -11.01 2.82
N THR A 194 -21.67 -10.37 3.90
CA THR A 194 -22.50 -9.50 4.74
C THR A 194 -22.67 -8.12 4.10
N SER A 195 -23.13 -8.10 2.84
CA SER A 195 -23.53 -6.87 2.16
C SER A 195 -24.99 -6.54 2.55
N PRO A 196 -25.35 -5.26 2.79
CA PRO A 196 -26.75 -4.90 2.93
C PRO A 196 -27.44 -5.17 1.58
N LEU A 197 -28.41 -6.08 1.61
CA LEU A 197 -29.19 -6.56 0.46
C LEU A 197 -29.74 -5.38 -0.37
N GLY A 198 -29.21 -5.18 -1.58
CA GLY A 198 -29.72 -4.23 -2.57
C GLY A 198 -29.25 -4.60 -3.98
N PRO A 199 -30.05 -4.31 -5.03
CA PRO A 199 -29.73 -4.70 -6.40
C PRO A 199 -28.43 -4.05 -6.89
N VAL A 200 -27.54 -4.86 -7.43
CA VAL A 200 -26.20 -4.48 -7.90
C VAL A 200 -26.32 -3.69 -9.20
N THR A 201 -26.41 -2.37 -9.08
CA THR A 201 -25.99 -1.46 -10.15
C THR A 201 -24.46 -1.36 -10.05
N PRO A 202 -23.67 -1.36 -11.15
CA PRO A 202 -22.23 -1.13 -11.06
C PRO A 202 -22.01 0.23 -10.39
N THR A 203 -21.68 0.18 -9.11
CA THR A 203 -21.44 1.37 -8.31
C THR A 203 -20.09 1.89 -8.79
N PRO A 204 -19.97 3.18 -9.17
CA PRO A 204 -18.67 3.77 -9.45
C PRO A 204 -17.73 3.41 -8.30
N ALA A 205 -16.54 2.90 -8.61
CA ALA A 205 -15.56 2.54 -7.60
C ALA A 205 -15.41 3.73 -6.63
N ARG A 206 -15.83 3.53 -5.38
CA ARG A 206 -15.78 4.57 -4.36
C ARG A 206 -14.33 4.71 -3.91
N PHE A 207 -13.91 5.95 -3.69
CA PHE A 207 -12.60 6.21 -3.09
C PHE A 207 -12.53 5.59 -1.69
N THR A 208 -11.37 5.05 -1.34
CA THR A 208 -11.03 4.81 0.07
C THR A 208 -10.87 6.15 0.78
N VAL A 209 -10.91 6.16 2.11
CA VAL A 209 -10.64 7.39 2.88
C VAL A 209 -9.27 7.97 2.55
N GLY A 210 -8.26 7.12 2.35
CA GLY A 210 -6.91 7.54 1.96
C GLY A 210 -6.88 8.16 0.56
N GLN A 211 -7.59 7.57 -0.41
CA GLN A 211 -7.71 8.13 -1.74
C GLN A 211 -8.51 9.44 -1.74
N GLN A 212 -9.60 9.53 -0.96
CA GLN A 212 -10.36 10.78 -0.83
C GLN A 212 -9.51 11.87 -0.19
N ALA A 213 -8.81 11.58 0.90
CA ALA A 213 -7.89 12.51 1.54
C ALA A 213 -6.74 12.93 0.62
N LEU A 214 -6.30 12.06 -0.29
CA LEU A 214 -5.34 12.42 -1.33
C LEU A 214 -5.96 13.34 -2.38
N VAL A 215 -7.18 13.04 -2.85
CA VAL A 215 -7.92 13.85 -3.83
C VAL A 215 -8.24 15.24 -3.29
N ASP A 216 -8.63 15.35 -2.02
CA ASP A 216 -8.96 16.63 -1.37
C ASP A 216 -7.76 17.57 -1.30
N ARG A 217 -6.55 17.05 -1.44
CA ARG A 217 -5.29 17.81 -1.45
C ARG A 217 -4.79 18.13 -2.85
N ILE A 218 -5.40 17.60 -3.89
CA ILE A 218 -4.98 17.85 -5.27
C ILE A 218 -5.63 19.16 -5.75
N ASP A 219 -4.82 20.08 -6.27
CA ASP A 219 -5.32 21.31 -6.88
C ASP A 219 -6.16 20.97 -8.12
N SER A 220 -7.48 21.12 -7.97
CA SER A 220 -8.47 20.87 -9.02
C SER A 220 -8.27 21.69 -10.29
N ARG A 221 -7.47 22.76 -10.25
CA ARG A 221 -7.09 23.56 -11.43
C ARG A 221 -6.02 22.88 -12.28
N VAL A 222 -5.30 21.90 -11.71
CA VAL A 222 -4.22 21.16 -12.36
C VAL A 222 -4.69 19.75 -12.75
N LEU A 223 -5.26 19.01 -11.80
CA LEU A 223 -5.75 17.65 -11.97
C LEU A 223 -7.21 17.56 -11.51
N THR A 224 -8.06 16.89 -12.28
CA THR A 224 -9.50 16.76 -11.98
C THR A 224 -10.01 15.36 -12.30
N GLY A 225 -11.26 15.05 -11.95
CA GLY A 225 -11.91 13.80 -12.33
C GLY A 225 -11.12 12.55 -11.93
N CYS A 226 -10.54 12.58 -10.74
CA CYS A 226 -9.74 11.46 -10.23
C CYS A 226 -10.58 10.19 -10.15
N VAL A 227 -9.92 9.05 -10.35
CA VAL A 227 -10.48 7.71 -10.15
C VAL A 227 -9.53 6.88 -9.29
N PRO A 228 -10.05 5.94 -8.47
CA PRO A 228 -9.21 5.03 -7.69
C PRO A 228 -8.19 4.27 -8.55
N ALA A 229 -6.98 4.09 -8.03
CA ALA A 229 -5.91 3.31 -8.66
C ALA A 229 -5.45 2.15 -7.76
N PHE A 230 -6.39 1.29 -7.35
CA PHE A 230 -6.15 0.23 -6.37
C PHE A 230 -4.99 -0.71 -6.73
N SER A 231 -4.71 -0.94 -8.02
CA SER A 231 -3.60 -1.79 -8.46
C SER A 231 -2.21 -1.24 -8.08
N GLU A 232 -2.12 0.06 -7.78
CA GLU A 232 -0.88 0.72 -7.39
C GLU A 232 -0.68 0.71 -5.86
N GLU A 233 -1.74 0.41 -5.09
CA GLU A 233 -1.70 0.34 -3.63
C GLU A 233 -1.09 -1.00 -3.16
N ASN A 234 -0.16 -0.92 -2.21
CA ASN A 234 0.59 -2.06 -1.71
C ASN A 234 1.20 -1.75 -0.33
N ALA A 235 2.04 -2.64 0.21
CA ALA A 235 2.69 -2.46 1.51
C ALA A 235 3.41 -1.10 1.72
N LYS A 236 3.76 -0.40 0.62
CA LYS A 236 4.48 0.88 0.62
C LYS A 236 3.64 2.08 0.15
N VAL A 237 2.51 1.85 -0.52
CA VAL A 237 1.64 2.88 -1.10
C VAL A 237 0.25 2.75 -0.50
N ILE A 238 -0.16 3.75 0.28
CA ILE A 238 -1.39 3.72 1.10
C ILE A 238 -2.62 4.31 0.39
N ALA A 239 -2.40 5.10 -0.65
CA ALA A 239 -3.47 5.65 -1.47
C ALA A 239 -2.91 5.96 -2.86
N ALA A 240 -3.67 5.61 -3.90
CA ALA A 240 -3.31 5.94 -5.27
C ALA A 240 -4.53 6.32 -6.10
N VAL A 241 -4.39 7.37 -6.90
CA VAL A 241 -5.46 7.87 -7.79
C VAL A 241 -4.91 8.25 -9.16
N ASN A 242 -5.66 7.95 -10.21
CA ASN A 242 -5.40 8.45 -11.55
C ASN A 242 -6.30 9.66 -11.81
N CYS A 243 -5.73 10.81 -12.12
CA CYS A 243 -6.50 12.03 -12.38
C CYS A 243 -6.36 12.50 -13.82
N ALA A 244 -7.37 13.15 -14.37
CA ALA A 244 -7.28 13.80 -15.65
C ALA A 244 -6.53 15.13 -15.51
N ALA A 245 -5.55 15.40 -16.39
CA ALA A 245 -4.90 16.70 -16.44
C ALA A 245 -5.85 17.74 -17.06
N VAL A 246 -6.03 18.88 -16.39
CA VAL A 246 -6.89 19.98 -16.88
C VAL A 246 -6.30 20.62 -18.14
N ARG A 247 -4.97 20.75 -18.18
CA ARG A 247 -4.22 21.27 -19.33
C ARG A 247 -3.53 20.15 -20.09
N HIS A 248 -3.48 20.31 -21.42
CA HIS A 248 -2.75 19.41 -22.29
C HIS A 248 -1.27 19.29 -21.90
N GLY A 249 -0.75 18.07 -21.91
CA GLY A 249 0.64 17.75 -21.61
C GLY A 249 0.80 16.23 -21.48
N PRO A 250 0.29 15.63 -20.40
CA PRO A 250 0.25 14.18 -20.26
C PRO A 250 -0.63 13.53 -21.33
N ALA A 251 -0.14 12.43 -21.90
CA ALA A 251 -0.89 11.57 -22.83
C ALA A 251 -1.73 10.51 -22.09
N ARG A 252 -1.47 10.32 -20.80
CA ARG A 252 -2.23 9.46 -19.89
C ARG A 252 -2.59 10.25 -18.64
N ASN A 253 -3.64 9.82 -17.93
CA ASN A 253 -4.02 10.36 -16.64
C ASN A 253 -2.82 10.25 -15.67
N PRO A 254 -2.32 11.37 -15.11
CA PRO A 254 -1.29 11.30 -14.09
C PRO A 254 -1.72 10.46 -12.89
N LEU A 255 -0.79 9.65 -12.41
CA LEU A 255 -0.93 8.84 -11.20
C LEU A 255 -0.37 9.61 -10.01
N VAL A 256 -1.17 9.80 -8.98
CA VAL A 256 -0.74 10.38 -7.70
C VAL A 256 -0.77 9.27 -6.66
N MET A 257 0.34 9.09 -5.94
CA MET A 257 0.50 8.07 -4.91
C MET A 257 0.93 8.70 -3.61
N ARG A 258 0.30 8.28 -2.51
CA ARG A 258 0.77 8.54 -1.15
C ARG A 258 1.44 7.30 -0.60
N PHE A 259 2.66 7.47 -0.11
CA PHE A 259 3.46 6.43 0.51
C PHE A 259 3.18 6.34 2.00
N ILE A 260 3.50 5.19 2.58
CA ILE A 260 3.36 4.96 4.02
C ILE A 260 4.30 5.85 4.84
N ASP A 261 5.49 6.13 4.31
CA ASP A 261 6.48 7.01 4.93
C ASP A 261 7.51 7.49 3.87
N GLY A 262 8.32 8.47 4.27
CA GLY A 262 9.38 9.01 3.42
C GLY A 262 10.47 7.99 3.09
N LYS A 263 10.63 6.90 3.85
CA LYS A 263 11.61 5.85 3.56
C LYS A 263 11.14 5.00 2.37
N ALA A 264 9.86 4.63 2.34
CA ALA A 264 9.22 3.92 1.24
C ALA A 264 9.24 4.75 -0.04
N LEU A 265 8.90 6.04 0.05
CA LEU A 265 9.01 7.00 -1.05
C LEU A 265 10.44 7.06 -1.62
N LYS A 266 11.44 7.29 -0.77
CA LYS A 266 12.85 7.39 -1.18
C LYS A 266 13.36 6.09 -1.80
N ALA A 267 12.97 4.94 -1.27
CA ALA A 267 13.35 3.64 -1.84
C ALA A 267 12.74 3.44 -3.25
N TRP A 268 11.47 3.84 -3.44
CA TRP A 268 10.80 3.78 -4.73
C TRP A 268 11.48 4.70 -5.77
N VAL A 269 11.74 5.96 -5.39
CA VAL A 269 12.49 6.92 -6.23
C VAL A 269 13.87 6.40 -6.58
N ALA A 270 14.62 5.85 -5.62
CA ALA A 270 15.96 5.30 -5.88
C ALA A 270 15.94 4.18 -6.92
N GLY A 271 14.89 3.35 -6.93
CA GLY A 271 14.66 2.34 -7.97
C GLY A 271 14.47 2.96 -9.35
N LEU A 272 13.72 4.07 -9.45
CA LEU A 272 13.49 4.79 -10.70
C LEU A 272 14.74 5.52 -11.21
N SER A 273 15.57 6.02 -10.30
CA SER A 273 16.78 6.79 -10.62
C SER A 273 17.96 5.91 -11.04
N LYS A 274 17.86 4.59 -10.87
CA LYS A 274 18.93 3.65 -11.17
C LYS A 274 19.31 3.72 -12.66
N GLY A 275 20.59 3.99 -12.92
CA GLY A 275 21.13 4.07 -14.29
C GLY A 275 20.88 5.40 -15.01
N LEU A 276 20.20 6.37 -14.38
CA LEU A 276 20.03 7.70 -14.96
C LEU A 276 21.29 8.53 -14.79
N ARG A 277 21.62 9.33 -15.80
CA ARG A 277 22.79 10.23 -15.78
C ARG A 277 22.34 11.62 -15.35
N SER A 278 23.15 12.38 -14.63
CA SER A 278 22.77 13.75 -14.26
C SER A 278 22.99 14.70 -15.44
N ARG A 279 21.92 14.96 -16.22
CA ARG A 279 21.90 16.01 -17.26
C ARG A 279 20.77 17.03 -17.06
N GLY A 280 19.93 16.84 -16.05
CA GLY A 280 18.73 17.64 -15.80
C GLY A 280 17.61 17.30 -16.79
N CYS A 281 16.37 17.24 -16.30
CA CYS A 281 15.20 16.85 -17.11
C CYS A 281 14.96 17.70 -18.36
N ALA A 282 15.42 18.96 -18.36
CA ALA A 282 15.40 19.82 -19.54
C ALA A 282 16.29 19.32 -20.69
N ARG A 283 17.36 18.57 -20.39
CA ARG A 283 18.40 18.17 -21.36
C ARG A 283 18.50 16.66 -21.55
N GLY A 284 17.82 15.87 -20.73
CA GLY A 284 17.81 14.42 -20.85
C GLY A 284 17.34 13.72 -19.59
N ASP A 285 17.52 12.42 -19.59
CA ASP A 285 17.11 11.54 -18.49
C ASP A 285 17.93 11.89 -17.27
N SER A 286 17.29 12.10 -16.14
CA SER A 286 17.94 12.65 -14.95
C SER A 286 17.15 12.34 -13.71
N SER A 287 17.84 12.33 -12.58
CA SER A 287 17.26 12.35 -11.23
C SER A 287 17.95 13.44 -10.43
N GLY A 288 17.19 14.25 -9.70
CA GLY A 288 17.76 15.30 -8.86
C GLY A 288 16.69 16.03 -8.06
N ALA A 289 17.11 16.90 -7.15
CA ALA A 289 16.19 17.73 -6.38
C ALA A 289 15.39 18.67 -7.30
N TRP A 290 14.12 18.90 -6.97
CA TRP A 290 13.33 19.99 -7.52
C TRP A 290 12.88 20.93 -6.41
N ASN A 291 12.71 22.19 -6.77
CA ASN A 291 12.43 23.27 -5.84
C ASN A 291 11.13 23.97 -6.21
N HIS A 292 10.39 24.38 -5.19
CA HIS A 292 9.29 25.33 -5.29
C HIS A 292 9.61 26.55 -4.42
N GLU A 293 9.51 27.75 -5.00
CA GLU A 293 9.79 29.02 -4.30
C GLU A 293 11.15 29.05 -3.56
N GLY A 294 12.18 28.44 -4.16
CA GLY A 294 13.53 28.39 -3.61
C GLY A 294 13.76 27.36 -2.49
N LYS A 295 12.75 26.57 -2.14
CA LYS A 295 12.86 25.45 -1.18
C LYS A 295 12.84 24.11 -1.91
N VAL A 296 13.70 23.19 -1.48
CA VAL A 296 13.68 21.80 -1.98
C VAL A 296 12.37 21.15 -1.54
N THR A 297 11.58 20.72 -2.51
CA THR A 297 10.27 20.09 -2.27
C THR A 297 10.34 18.57 -2.39
N GLY A 298 11.21 18.07 -3.25
CA GLY A 298 11.50 16.63 -3.33
C GLY A 298 12.43 16.29 -4.48
N THR A 299 12.28 15.10 -5.04
CA THR A 299 13.08 14.59 -6.15
C THR A 299 12.27 14.56 -7.43
N LEU A 300 12.84 15.07 -8.51
CA LEU A 300 12.34 14.95 -9.87
C LEU A 300 13.19 13.92 -10.62
N VAL A 301 12.50 12.98 -11.25
CA VAL A 301 13.04 11.94 -12.11
C VAL A 301 12.40 12.05 -13.48
N CYS A 302 13.19 12.11 -14.54
CA CYS A 302 12.69 12.01 -15.90
C CYS A 302 13.45 10.96 -16.69
N LYS A 303 12.73 10.17 -17.46
CA LYS A 303 13.30 9.07 -18.24
C LYS A 303 12.39 8.70 -19.43
N PRO A 304 12.90 7.97 -20.43
CA PRO A 304 12.08 7.46 -21.51
C PRO A 304 11.06 6.47 -20.95
N GLY A 305 9.83 6.60 -21.42
CA GLY A 305 8.75 5.65 -21.19
C GLY A 305 8.67 4.59 -22.29
N SER A 306 7.51 3.96 -22.40
CA SER A 306 7.27 2.92 -23.42
C SER A 306 6.92 3.53 -24.77
N LYS A 307 7.35 2.90 -25.87
CA LYS A 307 6.95 3.28 -27.25
C LYS A 307 7.24 4.76 -27.60
N GLY A 308 8.34 5.31 -27.09
CA GLY A 308 8.78 6.68 -27.39
C GLY A 308 8.18 7.76 -26.49
N SER A 309 7.34 7.40 -25.51
CA SER A 309 6.84 8.35 -24.51
C SER A 309 7.95 8.81 -23.56
N TYR A 310 7.65 9.87 -22.80
CA TYR A 310 8.55 10.40 -21.78
C TYR A 310 7.85 10.55 -20.45
N LEU A 311 8.49 10.04 -19.40
CA LEU A 311 7.97 10.00 -18.04
C LEU A 311 8.61 11.14 -17.23
N ALA A 312 7.78 11.86 -16.47
CA ALA A 312 8.21 12.69 -15.36
C ALA A 312 7.60 12.17 -14.06
N VAL A 313 8.43 11.93 -13.07
CA VAL A 313 8.04 11.54 -11.72
C VAL A 313 8.61 12.57 -10.77
N TRP A 314 7.79 13.14 -9.89
CA TRP A 314 8.30 14.03 -8.86
C TRP A 314 7.63 13.80 -7.52
N THR A 315 8.34 14.12 -6.45
CA THR A 315 7.89 13.85 -5.08
C THR A 315 7.69 15.12 -4.27
N PHE A 316 6.82 15.04 -3.28
CA PHE A 316 6.67 15.99 -2.21
C PHE A 316 7.15 15.30 -0.93
N ASP A 317 8.44 15.46 -0.61
CA ASP A 317 9.12 14.65 0.41
C ASP A 317 8.57 14.92 1.83
N GLY A 318 8.02 16.11 2.08
CA GLY A 318 7.36 16.44 3.35
C GLY A 318 5.95 15.87 3.49
N GLU A 319 5.39 15.32 2.40
CA GLU A 319 4.02 14.84 2.31
C GLU A 319 3.93 13.35 2.00
N ASP A 320 5.08 12.70 1.77
CA ASP A 320 5.20 11.32 1.31
C ASP A 320 4.40 11.04 0.03
N VAL A 321 4.24 12.04 -0.85
CA VAL A 321 3.48 11.92 -2.11
C VAL A 321 4.43 11.89 -3.31
N ALA A 322 4.11 11.04 -4.29
CA ALA A 322 4.70 11.09 -5.62
C ALA A 322 3.63 11.31 -6.68
N VAL A 323 4.01 11.98 -7.76
CA VAL A 323 3.22 12.10 -8.97
C VAL A 323 4.01 11.51 -10.12
N LEU A 324 3.34 10.73 -10.95
CA LEU A 324 3.85 10.17 -12.19
C LEU A 324 2.98 10.66 -13.33
N ALA A 325 3.60 11.27 -14.33
CA ALA A 325 2.95 11.71 -15.55
C ALA A 325 3.76 11.31 -16.78
N GLU A 326 3.07 10.95 -17.86
CA GLU A 326 3.67 10.49 -19.10
C GLU A 326 3.12 11.29 -20.27
N ALA A 327 3.97 11.78 -21.17
CA ALA A 327 3.56 12.39 -22.44
C ALA A 327 4.17 11.68 -23.64
N GLY A 328 3.67 11.98 -24.84
CA GLY A 328 4.19 11.41 -26.09
C GLY A 328 5.63 11.82 -26.41
N ASP A 329 6.13 12.91 -25.82
CA ASP A 329 7.50 13.37 -25.97
C ASP A 329 7.99 14.15 -24.74
N ARG A 330 9.31 14.38 -24.70
CA ARG A 330 9.98 15.10 -23.60
C ARG A 330 9.57 16.57 -23.50
N PRO A 331 9.58 17.39 -24.58
CA PRO A 331 9.14 18.77 -24.51
C PRO A 331 7.74 18.97 -23.90
N ALA A 332 6.78 18.09 -24.26
CA ALA A 332 5.41 18.15 -23.76
C ALA A 332 5.35 17.94 -22.25
N ILE A 333 5.94 16.85 -21.74
CA ILE A 333 5.90 16.58 -20.29
C ILE A 333 6.74 17.59 -19.49
N TRP A 334 7.88 18.03 -20.04
CA TRP A 334 8.73 19.02 -19.36
C TRP A 334 8.05 20.38 -19.23
N THR A 335 7.37 20.83 -20.30
CA THR A 335 6.62 22.09 -20.27
C THR A 335 5.46 22.01 -19.29
N TRP A 336 4.67 20.93 -19.37
CA TRP A 336 3.57 20.72 -18.46
C TRP A 336 4.03 20.64 -16.99
N TRP A 337 5.12 19.91 -16.70
CA TRP A 337 5.67 19.83 -15.36
C TRP A 337 6.06 21.20 -14.81
N LYS A 338 6.77 22.04 -15.56
CA LYS A 338 7.17 23.38 -15.06
C LYS A 338 5.98 24.25 -14.65
N ASP A 339 4.87 24.14 -15.37
CA ASP A 339 3.69 24.96 -15.13
C ASP A 339 2.78 24.39 -14.03
N ASN A 340 2.93 23.11 -13.69
CA ASN A 340 1.96 22.36 -12.88
C ASN A 340 2.60 21.49 -11.77
N ALA A 341 3.93 21.57 -11.56
CA ALA A 341 4.66 20.70 -10.63
C ALA A 341 4.15 20.81 -9.20
N TYR A 342 3.74 22.02 -8.78
CA TYR A 342 3.15 22.24 -7.47
C TYR A 342 1.63 22.12 -7.57
N LEU A 343 1.13 20.92 -7.31
CA LEU A 343 -0.28 20.54 -7.44
C LEU A 343 -0.91 20.06 -6.14
N LEU A 344 -0.18 20.12 -5.02
CA LEU A 344 -0.73 19.83 -3.70
C LEU A 344 -1.13 21.14 -3.02
N THR A 345 -2.34 21.18 -2.48
CA THR A 345 -2.82 22.25 -1.62
C THR A 345 -2.49 21.94 -0.15
N PRO A 346 -2.21 22.97 0.67
CA PRO A 346 -1.98 22.82 2.11
C PRO A 346 -3.12 22.09 2.83
#